data_AF-A0AAT9GC55-F1
#
_entry.id   AF-A0AAT9GC55-F1
#
_cell.length_a   1.000
_cell.length_b   1.000
_cell.length_c   1.000
_cell.angle_alpha   90.00
_cell.angle_beta   90.00
_cell.angle_gamma   90.00
#
_symmetry.space_group_name_H-M   'P 1'
#
loop_
_entity.id
_entity.type
_entity.pdbx_description
1 polymer ?
#
loop_
_entity_poly.entity_id
_entity_poly.type
_entity_poly.pdbx_seq_one_letter_code
_entity_poly.pdbx_strand_id
1 'polypeptide(L)' 'MYINIEECFGFIALIASLIGLSPQVYKAYITKVTRDVSMLMLVNYLICSLSWIGYGLY' A
#
# COMPACT_ATOMS: atom_id res chain seq x y z
N MET A 1 19.16 -11.62 -18.29
CA MET A 1 17.96 -10.77 -18.25
C MET A 1 18.36 -9.50 -17.50
N TYR A 2 18.55 -8.39 -18.19
CA TYR A 2 18.84 -7.11 -17.55
C TYR A 2 17.52 -6.57 -17.00
N ILE A 3 17.47 -6.31 -15.69
CA ILE A 3 16.33 -5.62 -15.07
C ILE A 3 16.37 -4.17 -15.55
N ASN A 4 15.30 -3.71 -16.18
CA ASN A 4 15.19 -2.33 -16.61
C ASN A 4 15.00 -1.41 -15.41
N ILE A 5 15.41 -0.15 -15.52
CA ILE A 5 15.29 0.80 -14.42
C ILE A 5 13.83 0.98 -13.97
N GLU A 6 12.88 0.90 -14.90
CA GLU A 6 11.44 0.95 -14.64
C GLU A 6 10.96 -0.22 -13.79
N GLU A 7 11.40 -1.44 -14.11
CA GLU A 7 11.08 -2.65 -13.34
C GLU A 7 11.65 -2.56 -11.92
N CYS A 8 12.88 -2.04 -11.79
CA CYS A 8 13.51 -1.82 -10.48
C CYS A 8 12.70 -0.85 -9.61
N PHE A 9 12.31 0.30 -10.17
CA PHE A 9 11.47 1.27 -9.45
C PHE A 9 10.07 0.70 -9.15
N GLY A 10 9.50 -0.12 -10.03
CA GLY A 10 8.25 -0.82 -9.78
C GLY A 10 8.34 -1.76 -8.58
N PHE A 11 9.40 -2.56 -8.49
CA PHE A 11 9.66 -3.42 -7.32
C PHE A 11 9.86 -2.62 -6.03
N ILE A 12 10.63 -1.52 -6.10
CA ILE A 12 10.84 -0.65 -4.93
C ILE A 12 9.52 -0.03 -4.48
N ALA A 13 8.70 0.47 -5.40
CA ALA A 13 7.39 1.06 -5.10
C ALA A 13 6.44 0.03 -4.45
N LEU A 14 6.46 -1.21 -4.93
CA LEU A 14 5.69 -2.31 -4.34
C LEU A 14 6.13 -2.56 -2.90
N ILE A 15 7.43 -2.70 -2.64
CA ILE A 15 7.96 -2.92 -1.29
C ILE A 15 7.64 -1.73 -0.38
N ALA A 16 7.84 -0.50 -0.86
CA ALA A 16 7.57 0.72 -0.10
C ALA A 16 6.10 0.85 0.29
N SER A 17 5.17 0.53 -0.63
CA SER A 17 3.73 0.57 -0.36
C SER A 17 3.30 -0.46 0.70
N LEU A 18 3.89 -1.65 0.70
CA LEU A 18 3.66 -2.69 1.71
C LEU A 18 4.22 -2.29 3.08
N ILE A 19 5.48 -1.83 3.11
CA ILE A 19 6.12 -1.40 4.35
C ILE A 19 5.38 -0.20 4.94
N GLY A 20 4.91 0.75 4.13
CA GLY A 20 4.24 1.96 4.57
C GLY A 20 2.99 1.71 5.44
N LEU A 21 2.17 0.71 5.09
CA LEU A 21 0.98 0.36 5.89
C LEU A 21 1.27 -0.67 7.00
N SER A 22 2.35 -1.46 6.86
CA SER A 22 2.68 -2.54 7.79
C SER A 22 2.78 -2.13 9.28
N PRO A 23 3.44 -1.02 9.69
CA PRO A 23 3.51 -0.66 11.10
C PRO A 23 2.15 -0.18 11.64
N GLN A 24 1.33 0.42 10.79
CA GLN A 24 -0.02 0.86 11.16
C GLN A 24 -0.93 -0.34 11.46
N VAL A 25 -0.89 -1.36 10.59
CA VAL A 25 -1.61 -2.63 10.79
C VAL A 25 -1.10 -3.36 12.01
N TYR A 26 0.23 -3.48 12.16
CA TYR A 26 0.84 -4.15 13.30
C TYR A 26 0.45 -3.50 14.63
N LYS A 27 0.58 -2.16 14.73
CA LYS A 27 0.21 -1.43 15.94
C LYS A 27 -1.27 -1.59 16.26
N ALA A 28 -2.16 -1.43 15.28
CA ALA A 28 -3.60 -1.60 15.47
C ALA A 28 -3.96 -3.03 15.96
N TYR A 29 -3.28 -4.04 15.43
CA TYR A 29 -3.50 -5.43 15.81
C TYR A 29 -3.07 -5.73 17.25
N ILE A 30 -1.92 -5.20 17.69
CA ILE A 30 -1.37 -5.39 19.03
C ILE A 30 -2.15 -4.59 20.08
N THR A 31 -2.38 -3.30 19.84
CA THR A 31 -3.03 -2.43 20.84
C THR A 31 -4.53 -2.60 20.90
N LYS A 32 -5.15 -3.19 19.86
CA LYS A 32 -6.62 -3.25 19.69
C LYS A 32 -7.29 -1.87 19.71
N VAL A 33 -6.53 -0.81 19.45
CA VAL A 33 -7.00 0.58 19.45
C VAL A 33 -6.77 1.19 18.07
N THR A 34 -7.85 1.61 17.42
CA THR A 34 -7.85 2.25 16.10
C THR A 34 -8.47 3.64 16.10
N ARG A 35 -8.72 4.23 17.27
CA ARG A 35 -9.45 5.50 17.42
C ARG A 35 -8.84 6.66 16.62
N ASP A 36 -7.52 6.69 16.52
CA ASP A 36 -6.80 7.78 15.85
C ASP A 36 -6.54 7.46 14.36
N VAL A 37 -6.93 6.28 13.87
CA VAL A 37 -6.78 5.88 12.48
C VAL A 37 -8.01 6.34 11.69
N SER A 38 -7.78 7.18 10.68
CA SER A 38 -8.86 7.66 9.80
C SER A 38 -9.37 6.54 8.90
N MET A 39 -10.60 6.09 9.13
CA MET A 39 -11.27 5.11 8.27
C MET A 39 -11.50 5.65 6.86
N LEU A 40 -11.77 6.95 6.71
CA LEU A 40 -11.93 7.60 5.41
C LEU A 40 -10.64 7.56 4.58
N MET A 41 -9.48 7.72 5.23
CA MET A 41 -8.18 7.59 4.57
C MET A 41 -7.98 6.16 4.04
N LEU A 42 -8.29 5.14 4.86
CA LEU A 42 -8.13 3.74 4.47
C LEU A 42 -9.07 3.34 3.31
N VAL A 43 -10.32 3.80 3.32
CA VAL A 43 -11.27 3.54 2.24
C VAL A 43 -10.82 4.22 0.94
N ASN A 44 -10.40 5.49 1.00
CA ASN A 44 -9.86 6.18 -0.18
C ASN A 44 -8.59 5.50 -0.71
N TYR A 45 -7.71 5.05 0.20
CA TYR A 45 -6.52 4.30 -0.17
C TYR A 45 -6.88 3.00 -0.90
N LEU A 46 -7.85 2.24 -0.40
CA LEU A 46 -8.35 1.01 -1.02
C LEU A 46 -8.89 1.26 -2.44
N ILE A 47 -9.75 2.26 -2.62
CA ILE A 47 -10.33 2.60 -3.93
C ILE A 47 -9.23 3.00 -4.91
N CYS A 48 -8.25 3.80 -4.47
CA CYS A 48 -7.11 4.19 -5.28
C CYS A 48 -6.27 2.97 -5.69
N SER A 49 -5.94 2.07 -4.76
CA SER A 49 -5.19 0.85 -5.06
C SER A 49 -5.92 -0.06 -6.05
N LEU A 50 -7.24 -0.26 -5.90
CA LEU A 50 -8.04 -1.02 -6.85
C LEU A 50 -8.06 -0.37 -8.24
N SER A 51 -8.15 0.96 -8.29
CA SER A 51 -8.11 1.71 -9.56
C SER A 51 -6.76 1.56 -10.27
N TRP A 52 -5.66 1.59 -9.51
CA TRP A 52 -4.31 1.36 -10.05
C TRP A 52 -4.10 -0.08 -10.54
N ILE A 53 -4.66 -1.07 -9.82
CA ILE A 53 -4.66 -2.46 -10.30
C ILE A 53 -5.44 -2.56 -11.61
N GLY A 54 -6.60 -1.91 -11.71
CA GLY A 54 -7.37 -1.84 -12.95
C GLY A 54 -6.59 -1.20 -14.11
N TYR A 55 -5.90 -0.09 -13.85
CA TYR A 55 -5.03 0.56 -14.83
C TYR A 55 -3.87 -0.33 -15.28
N GLY A 56 -3.25 -1.09 -14.38
CA GLY A 56 -2.16 -2.00 -14.75
C GLY A 56 -2.59 -3.25 -15.54
N LEU A 57 -3.88 -3.56 -15.57
CA LEU A 57 -4.45 -4.69 -16.31
C LEU A 57 -4.95 -4.31 -17.72
N TYR A 58 -5.16 -3.02 -17.98
CA TYR A 58 -5.70 -2.48 -19.23
C TYR A 58 -4.57 -1.85 -20.06
#